data_AF-A0A419VZK9-F1
#
_entry.id   AF-A0A419VZK9-F1
#
_cell.length_a   1.000
_cell.length_b   1.000
_cell.length_c   1.000
_cell.angle_alpha   90.00
_cell.angle_beta   90.00
_cell.angle_gamma   90.00
#
_symmetry.space_group_name_H-M   'P 1'
#
loop_
_entity.id
_entity.type
_entity.pdbx_description
1 polymer ?
#
loop_
_entity_poly.entity_id
_entity_poly.type
_entity_poly.pdbx_seq_one_letter_code
_entity_poly.pdbx_strand_id
1 'polypeptide(L)'
;MSATRQSGRGCSCIHPETCIDRHQGRYLIAVYRLTRSHDERVRTGTVSDRLEVSPASVTEMFDRLESEGLVDYEKQKGVTVTARGEKVARELVRRQRVVRAFFDSELGITLSPETGYRIGFVLPDEGIDRLRKLVDDSSGYTRSDE
;
A
#
# COMPACT_ATOMS: atom_id res chain seq x y z
N MET A 1 20.62 -27.42 -7.80
CA MET A 1 21.30 -27.40 -6.50
C MET A 1 20.94 -26.11 -5.79
N SER A 2 20.25 -26.28 -4.65
CA SER A 2 20.00 -25.39 -3.52
C SER A 2 19.97 -23.87 -3.68
N ALA A 3 18.74 -23.38 -3.49
CA ALA A 3 18.33 -22.13 -2.87
C ALA A 3 19.36 -21.45 -1.95
N THR A 4 19.64 -20.17 -2.25
CA THR A 4 20.19 -19.25 -1.26
C THR A 4 19.03 -18.62 -0.51
N ARG A 5 18.78 -19.12 0.71
CA ARG A 5 18.00 -18.43 1.73
C ARG A 5 18.71 -17.13 2.09
N GLN A 6 18.00 -16.01 2.07
CA GLN A 6 18.44 -14.80 2.78
C GLN A 6 17.46 -14.50 3.89
N SER A 7 17.83 -14.93 5.10
CA SER A 7 17.26 -14.45 6.35
C SER A 7 17.93 -13.14 6.75
N GLY A 8 17.13 -12.18 7.20
CA GLY A 8 17.51 -11.27 8.27
C GLY A 8 18.62 -10.26 7.99
N ARG A 9 18.33 -9.25 7.16
CA ARG A 9 18.83 -7.89 7.41
C ARG A 9 17.64 -6.96 7.38
N GLY A 10 17.35 -6.29 8.50
CA GLY A 10 16.28 -5.31 8.56
C GLY A 10 16.51 -4.25 7.49
N CYS A 11 15.67 -4.23 6.45
CA CYS A 11 15.80 -3.21 5.43
C CYS A 11 15.36 -1.89 6.03
N SER A 12 16.26 -0.91 6.05
CA SER A 12 15.96 0.50 6.37
C SER A 12 15.35 1.24 5.17
N CYS A 13 15.05 0.52 4.08
CA CYS A 13 14.66 1.12 2.83
C CYS A 13 13.18 1.57 2.85
N ILE A 14 12.96 2.84 2.50
CA ILE A 14 11.63 3.45 2.33
C ILE A 14 11.08 3.14 0.92
N HIS A 15 11.89 2.58 0.02
CA HIS A 15 11.50 2.33 -1.37
C HIS A 15 10.62 1.07 -1.50
N PRO A 16 9.30 1.22 -1.75
CA PRO A 16 8.38 0.10 -1.77
C PRO A 16 8.72 -0.91 -2.87
N GLU A 17 9.18 -0.47 -4.04
CA GLU A 17 9.56 -1.33 -5.17
C GLU A 17 10.75 -2.25 -4.87
N THR A 18 11.57 -1.90 -3.88
CA THR A 18 12.69 -2.73 -3.40
C THR A 18 12.31 -3.62 -2.22
N CYS A 19 11.13 -3.41 -1.64
CA CYS A 19 10.65 -4.05 -0.42
C CYS A 19 9.55 -5.08 -0.66
N ILE A 20 8.76 -4.93 -1.72
CA ILE A 20 7.53 -5.67 -1.95
C ILE A 20 7.11 -5.54 -3.42
N ASP A 21 6.52 -6.58 -4.02
CA ASP A 21 5.94 -6.47 -5.36
C ASP A 21 4.53 -5.83 -5.34
N ARG A 22 4.05 -5.42 -6.53
CA ARG A 22 2.76 -4.71 -6.66
C ARG A 22 1.56 -5.52 -6.17
N HIS A 23 1.58 -6.84 -6.37
CA HIS A 23 0.51 -7.71 -5.94
C HIS A 23 0.51 -7.83 -4.42
N GLN A 24 1.66 -8.09 -3.79
CA GLN A 24 1.80 -8.09 -2.34
C GLN A 24 1.38 -6.74 -1.71
N GLY A 25 1.81 -5.62 -2.30
CA GLY A 25 1.54 -4.27 -1.80
C GLY A 25 0.03 -3.95 -1.75
N ARG A 26 -0.75 -4.46 -2.70
CA ARG A 26 -2.22 -4.36 -2.70
C ARG A 26 -2.84 -4.98 -1.44
N TYR A 27 -2.37 -6.17 -1.04
CA TYR A 27 -2.86 -6.84 0.17
C TYR A 27 -2.39 -6.13 1.43
N LEU A 28 -1.12 -5.72 1.48
CA LEU A 28 -0.58 -4.99 2.63
C LEU A 28 -1.34 -3.69 2.91
N ILE A 29 -1.67 -2.90 1.87
CA ILE A 29 -2.49 -1.69 2.03
C ILE A 29 -3.90 -2.04 2.51
N ALA A 30 -4.49 -3.13 2.03
CA ALA A 30 -5.82 -3.55 2.45
C ALA A 30 -5.85 -3.90 3.94
N VAL A 31 -4.90 -4.73 4.40
CA VAL A 31 -4.75 -5.06 5.81
C VAL A 31 -4.50 -3.80 6.64
N TYR A 32 -3.54 -2.96 6.23
CA TYR A 32 -3.23 -1.71 6.92
C TYR A 32 -4.46 -0.80 7.10
N ARG A 33 -5.30 -0.65 6.07
CA ARG A 33 -6.52 0.17 6.16
C ARG A 33 -7.56 -0.46 7.08
N LEU A 34 -7.75 -1.77 7.01
CA LEU A 34 -8.72 -2.48 7.84
C LEU A 34 -8.31 -2.49 9.31
N THR A 35 -7.02 -2.69 9.63
CA THR A 35 -6.48 -2.62 10.99
C THR A 35 -6.52 -1.19 11.57
N ARG A 36 -6.55 -0.15 10.74
CA ARG A 36 -6.74 1.22 11.25
C ARG A 36 -8.18 1.57 11.59
N SER A 37 -9.14 0.84 11.02
CA SER A 37 -10.56 1.04 11.31
C SER A 37 -11.02 0.26 12.55
N HIS A 38 -10.24 -0.75 12.97
CA HIS A 38 -10.56 -1.63 14.09
C HIS A 38 -9.27 -1.98 14.84
N ASP A 39 -9.22 -1.81 16.17
CA ASP A 39 -8.06 -2.17 17.02
C ASP A 39 -7.80 -3.70 17.14
N GLU A 40 -8.29 -4.48 16.18
CA GLU A 40 -8.26 -5.94 16.18
C GLU A 40 -7.66 -6.52 14.90
N ARG A 41 -7.22 -7.78 14.98
CA ARG A 41 -6.76 -8.54 13.81
C ARG A 41 -7.88 -8.66 12.78
N VAL A 42 -7.52 -8.48 11.52
CA VAL A 42 -8.44 -8.54 10.38
C VAL A 42 -8.62 -10.00 9.96
N ARG A 43 -9.88 -10.45 9.86
CA ARG A 43 -10.17 -11.81 9.40
C ARG A 43 -9.89 -11.97 7.90
N THR A 44 -9.48 -13.17 7.48
CA THR A 44 -9.23 -13.52 6.07
C THR A 44 -10.41 -13.19 5.17
N GLY A 45 -11.64 -13.51 5.61
CA GLY A 45 -12.87 -13.20 4.87
C GLY A 45 -13.03 -11.71 4.58
N THR A 46 -12.77 -10.85 5.56
CA THR A 46 -12.86 -9.39 5.39
C THR A 46 -11.90 -8.88 4.31
N VAL A 47 -10.69 -9.43 4.23
CA VAL A 47 -9.73 -9.06 3.17
C VAL A 47 -10.15 -9.65 1.82
N SER A 48 -10.69 -10.87 1.81
CA SER A 48 -11.25 -11.53 0.63
C SER A 48 -12.33 -10.67 -0.02
N ASP A 49 -13.30 -10.22 0.78
CA ASP A 49 -14.42 -9.39 0.33
C ASP A 49 -13.91 -8.02 -0.13
N ARG A 50 -12.98 -7.42 0.63
CA ARG A 50 -12.45 -6.08 0.32
C ARG A 50 -11.66 -6.02 -0.98
N LEU A 51 -10.98 -7.11 -1.33
CA LEU A 51 -10.12 -7.22 -2.50
C LEU A 51 -10.77 -7.97 -3.67
N GLU A 52 -11.96 -8.55 -3.47
CA GLU A 52 -12.69 -9.37 -4.45
C GLU A 52 -11.85 -10.55 -4.95
N VAL A 53 -11.21 -11.27 -4.02
CA VAL A 53 -10.37 -12.44 -4.30
C VAL A 53 -10.83 -13.64 -3.47
N SER A 54 -10.32 -14.83 -3.78
CA SER A 54 -10.66 -16.03 -3.02
C SER A 54 -9.99 -16.07 -1.63
N PRO A 55 -10.60 -16.68 -0.60
CA PRO A 55 -9.99 -16.83 0.71
C PRO A 55 -8.66 -17.61 0.69
N ALA A 56 -8.54 -18.55 -0.26
CA ALA A 56 -7.29 -19.30 -0.49
C ALA A 56 -6.17 -18.36 -0.95
N SER A 57 -6.44 -17.48 -1.92
CA SER A 57 -5.48 -16.47 -2.40
C SER A 57 -5.05 -15.51 -1.30
N VAL A 58 -5.98 -15.12 -0.41
CA VAL A 58 -5.64 -14.29 0.76
C VAL A 58 -4.72 -15.02 1.71
N THR A 59 -5.03 -16.28 2.03
CA THR A 59 -4.21 -17.11 2.94
C THR A 59 -2.79 -17.28 2.42
N GLU A 60 -2.65 -17.66 1.14
CA GLU A 60 -1.33 -17.76 0.49
C GLU A 60 -0.56 -16.44 0.53
N MET A 61 -1.26 -15.31 0.35
CA MET A 61 -0.61 -14.01 0.40
C MET A 61 -0.19 -13.61 1.81
N PHE A 62 -0.99 -13.95 2.82
CA PHE A 62 -0.63 -13.70 4.21
C PHE A 62 0.59 -14.50 4.63
N ASP A 63 0.67 -15.78 4.26
CA ASP A 63 1.85 -16.61 4.53
C ASP A 63 3.12 -16.00 3.90
N ARG A 64 3.01 -15.46 2.67
CA ARG A 64 4.13 -14.75 2.01
C ARG A 64 4.52 -13.47 2.74
N LEU A 65 3.55 -12.59 3.03
CA LEU A 65 3.79 -11.33 3.73
C LEU A 65 4.35 -11.55 5.15
N GLU A 66 3.94 -12.62 5.83
CA GLU A 66 4.45 -13.02 7.13
C GLU A 66 5.91 -13.50 7.02
N SER A 67 6.23 -14.31 6.02
CA SER A 67 7.61 -14.78 5.77
C SER A 67 8.59 -13.62 5.52
N GLU A 68 8.08 -12.49 5.04
CA GLU A 68 8.83 -11.24 4.82
C GLU A 68 8.77 -10.29 6.02
N GLY A 69 8.04 -10.64 7.09
CA GLY A 69 7.89 -9.85 8.31
C GLY A 69 7.09 -8.56 8.14
N LEU A 70 6.20 -8.50 7.14
CA LEU A 70 5.34 -7.35 6.86
C LEU A 70 4.00 -7.44 7.59
N VAL A 71 3.51 -8.65 7.84
CA VAL A 71 2.31 -8.90 8.63
C VAL A 71 2.59 -9.95 9.70
N ASP A 72 1.73 -9.96 10.71
CA ASP A 72 1.63 -11.03 11.71
C ASP A 72 0.30 -11.75 11.45
N TYR A 73 0.39 -13.00 10.96
CA TYR A 73 -0.77 -13.79 10.54
C TYR A 73 -0.95 -15.01 11.43
N GLU A 74 -2.13 -15.12 12.04
CA GLU A 74 -2.52 -16.31 12.78
C GLU A 74 -3.79 -16.87 12.15
N LYS A 75 -3.75 -18.11 11.63
CA LYS A 75 -4.87 -18.75 10.91
C LYS A 75 -6.22 -18.63 11.62
N GLN A 76 -6.25 -18.72 12.94
CA GLN A 76 -7.47 -18.65 13.76
C GLN A 76 -7.84 -17.22 14.17
N LYS A 77 -6.87 -16.30 14.24
CA LYS A 77 -7.08 -14.95 14.78
C LYS A 77 -7.11 -13.86 13.70
N GLY A 78 -6.71 -14.16 12.47
CA GLY A 78 -6.58 -13.19 11.39
C GLY A 78 -5.20 -12.55 11.34
N VAL A 79 -5.10 -11.42 10.64
CA VAL A 79 -3.84 -10.76 10.29
C VAL A 79 -3.78 -9.33 10.84
N THR A 80 -2.59 -8.89 11.21
CA THR A 80 -2.31 -7.47 11.50
C THR A 80 -1.01 -7.05 10.82
N VAL A 81 -0.81 -5.75 10.61
CA VAL A 81 0.46 -5.24 10.08
C VAL A 81 1.53 -5.20 11.17
N THR A 82 2.76 -5.58 10.83
CA THR A 82 3.91 -5.34 11.72
C THR A 82 4.34 -3.87 11.62
N ALA A 83 5.20 -3.41 12.54
CA ALA A 83 5.80 -2.07 12.44
C ALA A 83 6.55 -1.83 11.12
N ARG A 84 7.15 -2.88 10.54
CA ARG A 84 7.81 -2.81 9.22
C ARG A 84 6.77 -2.69 8.11
N GLY A 85 5.75 -3.55 8.12
CA GLY A 85 4.66 -3.49 7.15
C GLY A 85 3.92 -2.16 7.17
N GLU A 86 3.74 -1.56 8.35
CA GLU A 86 3.09 -0.27 8.49
C GLU A 86 3.88 0.87 7.82
N LYS A 87 5.22 0.85 7.90
CA LYS A 87 6.06 1.83 7.19
C LYS A 87 5.90 1.72 5.68
N VAL A 88 5.96 0.49 5.14
CA VAL A 88 5.79 0.23 3.70
C VAL A 88 4.38 0.59 3.24
N ALA A 89 3.35 0.19 3.99
CA ALA A 89 1.95 0.49 3.68
C ALA A 89 1.67 2.00 3.67
N ARG A 90 2.23 2.74 4.65
CA ARG A 90 2.10 4.19 4.72
C ARG A 90 2.70 4.87 3.50
N GLU A 91 3.88 4.45 3.06
CA GLU A 91 4.50 5.01 1.86
C GLU A 91 3.67 4.72 0.61
N LEU A 92 3.22 3.48 0.42
CA LEU A 92 2.35 3.13 -0.70
C LEU A 92 1.04 3.94 -0.72
N VAL A 93 0.42 4.14 0.45
CA VAL A 93 -0.77 4.97 0.58
C VAL A 93 -0.46 6.45 0.31
N ARG A 94 0.71 6.96 0.71
CA ARG A 94 1.16 8.33 0.42
C ARG A 94 1.30 8.53 -1.09
N ARG A 95 2.05 7.65 -1.77
CA ARG A 95 2.23 7.69 -3.23
C ARG A 95 0.89 7.67 -3.96
N GLN A 96 -0.01 6.77 -3.56
CA GLN A 96 -1.37 6.70 -4.11
C GLN A 96 -2.15 8.01 -3.92
N ARG A 97 -2.05 8.66 -2.75
CA ARG A 97 -2.75 9.93 -2.49
C ARG A 97 -2.20 11.06 -3.34
N VAL A 98 -0.88 11.19 -3.44
CA VAL A 98 -0.22 12.22 -4.27
C VAL A 98 -0.65 12.09 -5.73
N VAL A 99 -0.62 10.86 -6.27
CA VAL A 99 -1.07 10.62 -7.64
C VAL A 99 -2.54 10.99 -7.82
N ARG A 100 -3.43 10.52 -6.93
CA ARG A 100 -4.86 10.81 -7.06
C ARG A 100 -5.14 12.31 -6.94
N ALA A 101 -4.46 13.00 -6.02
CA ALA A 101 -4.60 14.43 -5.84
C ALA A 101 -4.16 15.20 -7.09
N PHE A 102 -3.00 14.84 -7.68
CA PHE A 102 -2.52 15.47 -8.91
C PHE A 102 -3.50 15.32 -10.08
N PHE A 103 -4.01 14.10 -10.30
CA PHE A 103 -4.98 13.89 -11.39
C PHE A 103 -6.28 14.64 -11.15
N ASP A 104 -6.72 14.78 -9.90
CA ASP A 104 -7.93 15.50 -9.56
C ASP A 104 -7.75 17.01 -9.69
N SER A 105 -6.64 17.57 -9.15
CA SER A 105 -6.39 19.03 -9.14
C SER A 105 -5.93 19.58 -10.48
N GLU A 106 -5.00 18.90 -11.16
CA GLU A 106 -4.38 19.43 -12.38
C GLU A 106 -5.12 19.04 -13.65
N LEU A 107 -5.76 17.86 -13.63
CA LEU A 107 -6.40 17.28 -14.82
C LEU A 107 -7.92 17.18 -14.70
N GLY A 108 -8.50 17.40 -13.51
CA GLY A 108 -9.94 17.23 -13.28
C GLY A 108 -10.42 15.78 -13.41
N ILE A 109 -9.53 14.80 -13.20
CA ILE A 109 -9.82 13.37 -13.35
C ILE A 109 -9.76 12.67 -11.98
N THR A 110 -10.91 12.22 -11.48
CA THR A 110 -10.97 11.45 -10.25
C THR A 110 -10.54 10.00 -10.48
N LEU A 111 -9.31 9.66 -10.10
CA LEU A 111 -8.82 8.28 -10.18
C LEU A 111 -9.38 7.38 -9.07
N SER A 112 -9.72 6.15 -9.44
CA SER A 112 -10.05 5.09 -8.49
C SER A 112 -8.85 4.80 -7.57
N PRO A 113 -9.08 4.26 -6.36
CA PRO A 113 -7.99 3.84 -5.48
C PRO A 113 -7.02 2.87 -6.17
N GLU A 114 -7.52 1.88 -6.89
CA GLU A 114 -6.68 0.90 -7.57
C GLU A 114 -5.80 1.54 -8.66
N THR A 115 -6.35 2.40 -9.51
CA THR A 115 -5.59 3.06 -10.57
C THR A 115 -4.53 3.98 -10.00
N GLY A 116 -4.88 4.79 -8.98
CA GLY A 116 -3.91 5.66 -8.30
C GLY A 116 -2.78 4.87 -7.64
N TYR A 117 -3.08 3.70 -7.08
CA TYR A 117 -2.05 2.81 -6.52
C TYR A 117 -1.13 2.28 -7.61
N ARG A 118 -1.68 1.78 -8.72
CA ARG A 118 -0.88 1.22 -9.83
C ARG A 118 0.10 2.24 -10.41
N ILE A 119 -0.36 3.47 -10.62
CA ILE A 119 0.49 4.56 -11.11
C ILE A 119 1.55 4.92 -10.06
N GLY A 120 1.12 5.16 -8.80
CA GLY A 120 2.04 5.53 -7.73
C GLY A 120 3.09 4.47 -7.40
N PHE A 121 2.79 3.20 -7.66
CA PHE A 121 3.72 2.10 -7.45
C PHE A 121 4.87 2.09 -8.46
N VAL A 122 4.60 2.45 -9.72
CA VAL A 122 5.60 2.40 -10.81
C VAL A 122 6.40 3.70 -10.92
N LEU A 123 5.87 4.80 -10.41
CA LEU A 123 6.58 6.08 -10.45
C LEU A 123 7.82 6.06 -9.52
N PRO A 124 8.97 6.54 -9.99
CA PRO A 124 10.15 6.74 -9.15
C PRO A 124 9.87 7.83 -8.10
N ASP A 125 10.65 7.85 -7.03
CA ASP A 125 10.50 8.84 -5.95
C ASP A 125 10.52 10.28 -6.46
N GLU A 126 11.43 10.61 -7.39
CA GLU A 126 11.50 11.94 -8.00
C GLU A 126 10.18 12.30 -8.71
N GLY A 127 9.54 11.34 -9.38
CA GLY A 127 8.25 11.53 -10.01
C GLY A 127 7.17 11.84 -8.98
N ILE A 128 7.08 11.05 -7.91
CA ILE A 128 6.13 11.29 -6.81
C ILE A 128 6.37 12.66 -6.16
N ASP A 129 7.62 13.02 -5.90
CA ASP A 129 7.96 14.30 -5.27
C ASP A 129 7.65 15.49 -6.18
N ARG A 130 7.81 15.34 -7.50
CA ARG A 130 7.42 16.37 -8.45
C ARG A 130 5.90 16.53 -8.53
N LEU A 131 5.15 15.43 -8.56
CA LEU A 131 3.68 15.48 -8.49
C LEU A 131 3.21 16.16 -7.19
N ARG A 132 3.84 15.83 -6.06
CA ARG A 132 3.52 16.44 -4.77
C ARG A 132 3.71 17.95 -4.78
N LYS A 133 4.83 18.44 -5.31
CA LYS A 133 5.09 19.89 -5.43
C LYS A 133 4.02 20.60 -6.25
N LEU A 134 3.62 20.02 -7.39
CA LEU A 134 2.56 20.59 -8.24
C LEU A 134 1.22 20.65 -7.51
N VAL A 135 0.85 19.60 -6.77
CA VAL A 135 -0.37 19.58 -5.95
C VAL A 135 -0.32 20.62 -4.83
N ASP A 136 0.83 20.74 -4.14
CA ASP A 136 1.01 21.69 -3.04
C ASP A 136 0.93 23.14 -3.56
N ASP A 137 1.50 23.42 -4.75
CA ASP A 137 1.46 24.74 -5.41
C ASP A 137 0.02 25.11 -5.87
N SER A 138 -0.72 24.15 -6.43
CA SER A 138 -2.10 24.36 -6.88
C SER A 138 -3.11 24.44 -5.73
N SER A 139 -2.82 23.82 -4.59
CA SER A 139 -3.63 23.95 -3.36
C SER A 139 -3.56 25.36 -2.75
N GLY A 140 -2.61 26.19 -3.18
CA GLY A 140 -2.55 27.62 -2.88
C GLY A 140 -3.53 28.49 -3.70
N TYR A 141 -4.18 27.93 -4.73
CA TYR A 141 -5.16 28.63 -5.55
C TYR A 141 -6.57 28.19 -5.14
N THR A 142 -7.07 28.73 -4.03
CA THR A 142 -8.52 28.73 -3.80
C THR A 142 -9.16 29.42 -4.99
N ARG A 143 -10.00 28.70 -5.73
CA ARG A 143 -10.92 29.27 -6.72
C ARG A 143 -11.72 30.38 -6.05
N SER A 144 -11.30 31.62 -6.26
CA SER A 144 -12.24 32.72 -6.38
C SER A 144 -12.97 32.55 -7.71
N ASP A 145 -14.23 32.98 -7.76
CA ASP A 145 -15.12 33.10 -8.93
C ASP A 145 -15.91 31.78 -9.21
N GLU A 146 -17.24 31.70 -9.12
CA GLU A 146 -18.38 32.63 -8.97
C GLU A 146 -19.53 31.91 -8.26
#